data_AF-A0A937VWG7-F1
#
_entry.id   AF-A0A937VWG7-F1
#
_cell.length_a   1.000
_cell.length_b   1.000
_cell.length_c   1.000
_cell.angle_alpha   90.00
_cell.angle_beta   90.00
_cell.angle_gamma   90.00
#
_symmetry.space_group_name_H-M   'P 1'
#
loop_
_entity.id
_entity.type
_entity.pdbx_description
1 polymer ?
#
loop_
_entity_poly.entity_id
_entity_poly.type
_entity_poly.pdbx_seq_one_letter_code
_entity_poly.pdbx_strand_id
1 'polypeptide(L)' 'MAVLRGRGNGTFVRQQPTLRLPDSDLIGLAVADVNNDGKLDIVFIDSRTDAVGIILQR' A
#
# COMPACT_ATOMS: atom_id res chain seq x y z
N MET A 1 -7.80 -1.70 4.08
CA MET A 1 -6.41 -1.64 4.55
C MET A 1 -6.11 -0.25 5.09
N ALA A 2 -5.14 -0.10 5.99
CA ALA A 2 -4.72 1.21 6.50
C ALA A 2 -3.19 1.23 6.60
N VAL A 3 -2.58 2.36 6.23
CA VAL A 3 -1.16 2.63 6.49
C VAL A 3 -1.09 3.51 7.73
N LEU A 4 -0.38 3.05 8.76
CA LEU A 4 -0.26 3.77 10.02
C LEU A 4 1.19 4.20 10.22
N ARG A 5 1.41 5.49 10.49
CA ARG A 5 2.74 6.01 10.80
C ARG A 5 3.19 5.53 12.19
N GLY A 6 4.28 4.78 12.27
CA GLY A 6 4.89 4.38 13.53
C GLY A 6 5.52 5.56 14.27
N ARG A 7 5.48 5.54 15.61
CA ARG A 7 6.14 6.54 16.47
C ARG A 7 7.56 6.16 16.90
N GLY A 8 8.05 4.98 16.54
CA GLY A 8 9.36 4.47 16.96
C GLY A 8 9.41 3.92 18.38
N ASN A 9 8.27 3.86 19.09
CA ASN A 9 8.17 3.33 20.46
C ASN A 9 7.17 2.16 20.57
N GLY A 10 6.93 1.44 19.47
CA GLY A 10 5.94 0.37 19.39
C GLY A 10 4.48 0.84 19.26
N THR A 11 4.22 2.16 19.21
CA THR A 11 2.87 2.70 18.97
C THR A 11 2.74 3.34 17.59
N PHE A 12 1.50 3.48 17.12
CA PHE A 12 1.16 4.10 15.84
C PHE A 12 0.35 5.38 16.02
N VAL A 13 0.54 6.35 15.12
CA VAL A 13 -0.31 7.53 15.06
C VAL A 13 -1.71 7.09 14.65
N ARG A 14 -2.73 7.53 15.40
CA ARG A 14 -4.13 7.34 15.02
C ARG A 14 -4.41 8.20 13.80
N GLN A 15 -4.41 7.58 12.62
CA GLN A 15 -4.75 8.21 11.34
C GLN A 15 -5.99 7.55 10.75
N GLN A 16 -6.75 8.31 9.97
CA GLN A 16 -7.79 7.74 9.11
C GLN A 16 -7.12 6.91 8.01
N PRO A 17 -7.78 5.84 7.51
CA PRO A 17 -7.25 5.05 6.40
C PRO A 17 -6.93 5.97 5.22
N THR A 18 -5.65 6.10 4.90
CA THR A 18 -5.15 6.99 3.84
C THR A 18 -5.28 6.38 2.45
N LEU A 19 -5.53 5.08 2.37
CA LEU A 19 -5.59 4.34 1.11
C LEU A 19 -6.84 3.47 1.06
N ARG A 20 -7.71 3.79 0.11
CA ARG A 20 -8.80 2.92 -0.30
C ARG A 20 -8.41 2.31 -1.63
N LEU A 21 -8.28 0.99 -1.63
CA LEU A 21 -8.26 0.24 -2.87
C LEU A 21 -9.68 0.25 -3.47
N PRO A 22 -9.83 0.15 -4.80
CA PRO A 22 -11.08 -0.27 -5.41
C PRO A 22 -11.59 -1.55 -4.72
N ASP A 23 -12.86 -1.87 -4.90
CA ASP A 23 -13.32 -3.22 -4.54
C ASP A 23 -12.40 -4.22 -5.27
N SER A 24 -11.58 -5.00 -4.56
CA SER A 24 -10.43 -5.75 -5.10
C SER A 24 -10.27 -7.09 -4.38
N ASP A 25 -9.99 -8.18 -5.09
CA ASP A 25 -9.64 -9.48 -4.48
C ASP A 25 -8.12 -9.65 -4.55
N LEU A 26 -7.45 -9.09 -3.54
CA LEU A 26 -5.99 -9.09 -3.51
C LEU A 26 -5.46 -10.48 -3.15
N ILE A 27 -4.70 -11.07 -4.06
CA ILE A 27 -4.09 -12.40 -3.87
C ILE A 27 -2.57 -12.34 -3.65
N GLY A 28 -1.96 -11.16 -3.84
CA GLY A 28 -0.54 -10.96 -3.63
C GLY A 28 -0.20 -9.49 -3.40
N LEU A 29 0.83 -9.24 -2.57
CA LEU A 29 1.31 -7.90 -2.25
C LEU A 29 2.83 -7.89 -2.06
N ALA A 30 3.49 -6.85 -2.57
CA ALA A 30 4.90 -6.58 -2.40
C ALA A 30 5.14 -5.08 -2.20
N VAL A 31 6.30 -4.74 -1.64
CA VAL A 31 6.70 -3.36 -1.35
C VAL A 31 8.10 -3.12 -1.90
N ALA A 32 8.26 -2.11 -2.76
CA ALA A 32 9.52 -1.70 -3.37
C ALA A 32 9.41 -0.26 -3.87
N ASP A 33 10.53 0.45 -3.97
CA ASP A 33 10.60 1.73 -4.69
C ASP A 33 10.66 1.42 -6.20
N VAL A 34 9.52 1.49 -6.89
CA VAL A 34 9.43 1.05 -8.29
C VAL A 34 9.58 2.20 -9.28
N ASN A 35 9.40 3.44 -8.82
CA ASN A 35 9.56 4.65 -9.62
C ASN A 35 10.90 5.39 -9.35
N ASN A 36 11.71 4.89 -8.42
CA ASN A 36 13.02 5.40 -8.01
C ASN A 36 12.96 6.81 -7.41
N ASP A 37 11.93 7.10 -6.60
CA ASP A 37 11.76 8.38 -5.91
C ASP A 37 12.25 8.38 -4.45
N GLY A 38 12.76 7.25 -3.97
CA GLY A 38 13.24 7.04 -2.61
C GLY A 38 12.15 6.69 -1.61
N LYS A 39 10.89 6.51 -2.04
CA LYS A 39 9.77 6.05 -1.21
C LYS A 39 9.35 4.64 -1.61
N LEU A 40 8.91 3.86 -0.64
CA LEU A 40 8.44 2.50 -0.88
C LEU A 40 7.01 2.51 -1.41
N ASP A 41 6.82 2.03 -2.64
CA ASP A 41 5.52 1.86 -3.27
C ASP A 41 4.89 0.50 -2.92
N ILE A 42 3.60 0.35 -3.21
CA ILE A 42 2.87 -0.90 -3.05
C ILE A 42 2.53 -1.47 -4.42
N VAL A 43 2.91 -2.73 -4.65
CA VAL A 43 2.53 -3.52 -5.82
C VAL A 43 1.57 -4.61 -5.37
N PHE A 44 0.48 -4.81 -6.11
CA PHE A 44 -0.53 -5.81 -5.77
C PHE A 44 -1.08 -6.53 -7.00
N ILE A 45 -1.60 -7.73 -6.78
CA ILE A 45 -2.31 -8.53 -7.79
C ILE A 45 -3.77 -8.60 -7.38
N ASP A 46 -4.67 -8.17 -8.26
CA ASP A 46 -6.12 -8.28 -8.09
C ASP A 46 -6.67 -9.39 -8.99
N SER A 47 -7.10 -10.49 -8.37
CA SER A 47 -7.64 -11.64 -9.10
C SER A 47 -9.02 -11.40 -9.68
N ARG A 48 -9.70 -10.32 -9.29
CA ARG A 48 -11.02 -10.00 -9.87
C ARG A 48 -10.90 -9.32 -11.22
N THR A 49 -9.82 -8.59 -11.43
CA THR A 49 -9.56 -7.83 -12.66
C THR A 49 -8.44 -8.43 -13.51
N ASP A 50 -7.78 -9.49 -13.03
CA ASP A 50 -6.56 -10.07 -13.62
C ASP A 50 -5.48 -9.02 -13.89
N ALA A 51 -5.37 -8.02 -13.01
CA ALA A 51 -4.48 -6.89 -13.16
C ALA A 51 -3.40 -6.85 -12.08
N VAL A 52 -2.23 -6.31 -12.46
CA VAL A 52 -1.20 -5.86 -11.53
C VAL A 52 -1.36 -4.36 -11.34
N GLY A 53 -1.57 -3.94 -10.10
CA GLY A 53 -1.70 -2.54 -9.71
C GLY A 53 -0.50 -2.04 -8.94
N ILE A 54 -0.21 -0.75 -9.09
CA ILE A 54 0.84 -0.04 -8.34
C ILE A 54 0.23 1.18 -7.70
N ILE A 55 0.50 1.37 -6.41
CA ILE A 55 0.19 2.60 -5.68
C ILE A 55 1.49 3.28 -5.33
N LEU A 56 1.67 4.48 -5.89
CA LEU A 56 2.80 5.33 -5.60
C LEU A 56 2.56 6.10 -4.30
N GLN A 57 3.58 6.17 -3.43
CA GLN A 57 3.49 7.00 -2.22
C GLN A 57 3.75 8.47 -2.57
N ARG A 58 2.80 9.35 -2.21
CA ARG A 58 3.00 10.80 -2.30
C ARG A 58 3.78 11.35 -1.11
#